data_AF-A0A834YUU7-F1
#
_entry.id   AF-A0A834YUU7-F1
#
_cell.length_a   1.000
_cell.length_b   1.000
_cell.length_c   1.000
_cell.angle_alpha   90.00
_cell.angle_beta   90.00
_cell.angle_gamma   90.00
#
_symmetry.space_group_name_H-M   'P 1'
#
loop_
_entity.id
_entity.type
_entity.pdbx_description
1 polymer ?
#
loop_
_entity_poly.entity_id
_entity_poly.type
_entity_poly.pdbx_seq_one_letter_code
_entity_poly.pdbx_strand_id
1 'polypeptide(L)'
;MRTTNMRSFSSLSILLILLFNSIVLAEVHVRIMNKLGYGRSMNIHCQSQDDDFGILILPDGYETEWRFSINFWGSTLFYCDVQWDNSLMLYHFDAYSTDRDLERCQTECRWMITPEGMLYGYNQKYGNWEIMSNKES
;
A
#
# COMPACT_ATOMS: atom_id res chain seq x y z
N MET A 1 -14.16 -6.16 46.12
CA MET A 1 -12.82 -5.72 45.71
C MET A 1 -12.24 -6.83 44.82
N ARG A 2 -12.27 -6.66 43.49
CA ARG A 2 -11.71 -7.65 42.54
C ARG A 2 -10.21 -7.39 42.41
N THR A 3 -9.40 -8.31 42.89
CA THR A 3 -7.96 -8.35 42.62
C THR A 3 -7.74 -8.76 41.18
N THR A 4 -7.37 -7.83 40.31
CA THR A 4 -6.85 -8.14 38.99
C THR A 4 -5.45 -8.72 39.15
N ASN A 5 -5.29 -9.99 38.79
CA ASN A 5 -3.98 -10.63 38.64
C ASN A 5 -3.20 -9.90 37.55
N MET A 6 -2.23 -9.08 37.95
CA MET A 6 -1.23 -8.50 37.06
C MET A 6 -0.25 -9.63 36.70
N ARG A 7 -0.47 -10.29 35.55
CA ARG A 7 0.44 -11.32 35.05
C ARG A 7 1.81 -10.69 34.80
N SER A 8 2.82 -11.10 35.57
CA SER A 8 4.21 -10.71 35.35
C SER A 8 4.68 -11.29 34.02
N PHE A 9 4.83 -10.44 32.99
CA PHE A 9 5.42 -10.84 31.72
C PHE A 9 6.93 -10.96 31.92
N SER A 10 7.47 -12.18 31.77
CA SER A 10 8.90 -12.45 31.89
C SER A 10 9.70 -11.61 30.88
N SER A 11 10.81 -11.00 31.33
CA SER A 11 11.69 -10.18 30.48
C SER A 11 12.23 -10.94 29.27
N LEU A 12 12.45 -12.26 29.40
CA LEU A 12 12.87 -13.12 28.30
C LEU A 12 11.78 -13.25 27.22
N SER A 13 10.51 -13.29 27.62
CA SER A 13 9.37 -13.33 26.69
C SER A 13 9.22 -12.01 25.92
N ILE A 14 9.42 -10.88 26.59
CA ILE A 14 9.41 -9.55 25.94
C ILE A 14 10.57 -9.45 24.94
N LEU A 15 11.78 -9.90 25.32
CA LEU A 15 12.94 -9.90 24.43
C LEU A 15 12.71 -10.79 23.20
N LEU A 16 12.13 -11.99 23.36
CA LEU A 16 11.76 -12.87 22.24
C LEU A 16 10.76 -12.19 21.29
N ILE A 17 9.71 -11.54 21.81
CA ILE A 17 8.71 -10.83 20.99
C ILE A 17 9.36 -9.71 20.16
N LEU A 18 10.28 -8.93 20.74
CA LEU A 18 11.02 -7.90 20.02
C LEU A 18 11.94 -8.48 18.93
N LEU A 19 12.54 -9.65 19.17
CA LEU A 19 13.36 -10.34 18.16
C LEU A 19 12.52 -10.84 16.98
N PHE A 20 11.32 -11.39 17.23
CA PHE A 20 10.42 -11.84 16.16
C PHE A 20 9.88 -10.69 15.31
N ASN A 21 9.55 -9.54 15.91
CA ASN A 21 9.12 -8.35 15.16
C ASN A 21 10.25 -7.75 14.29
N SER A 22 11.51 -8.13 14.52
CA SER A 22 12.66 -7.65 13.74
C SER A 22 12.94 -8.50 12.49
N ILE A 23 12.16 -9.56 12.23
CA ILE A 23 12.34 -10.41 11.04
C ILE A 23 11.69 -9.72 9.84
N VAL A 24 12.52 -9.17 8.95
CA VAL A 24 12.11 -8.60 7.66
C VAL A 24 12.01 -9.73 6.63
N LEU A 25 10.83 -9.89 6.03
CA LEU A 25 10.64 -10.88 4.95
C LEU A 25 11.18 -10.36 3.61
N ALA A 26 10.80 -9.16 3.23
CA ALA A 26 11.31 -8.46 2.05
C ALA A 26 11.07 -6.95 2.17
N GLU A 27 11.85 -6.15 1.44
CA GLU A 27 11.59 -4.73 1.22
C GLU A 27 10.84 -4.57 -0.11
N VAL A 28 9.74 -3.82 -0.08
CA VAL A 28 8.89 -3.55 -1.25
C VAL A 28 8.85 -2.06 -1.50
N HIS A 29 8.95 -1.68 -2.78
CA HIS A 29 8.84 -0.32 -3.24
C HIS A 29 7.52 -0.10 -3.98
N VAL A 30 6.64 0.76 -3.46
CA VAL A 30 5.41 1.14 -4.16
C VAL A 30 5.65 2.39 -4.96
N ARG A 31 5.20 2.41 -6.21
CA ARG A 31 5.17 3.59 -7.07
C ARG A 31 3.79 3.75 -7.71
N ILE A 32 3.23 4.95 -7.62
CA ILE A 32 1.93 5.27 -8.22
C ILE A 32 2.10 6.48 -9.12
N MET A 33 1.88 6.28 -10.43
CA MET A 33 2.06 7.29 -11.46
C MET A 33 0.71 7.88 -11.88
N ASN A 34 0.64 9.21 -11.96
CA ASN A 34 -0.43 9.89 -12.68
C ASN A 34 -0.16 9.79 -14.19
N LYS A 35 -1.00 9.05 -14.92
CA LYS A 35 -0.99 8.97 -16.39
C LYS A 35 -2.34 9.39 -16.98
N LEU A 36 -3.08 10.26 -16.29
CA LEU A 36 -4.35 10.79 -16.78
C LEU A 36 -4.18 11.60 -18.06
N GLY A 37 -3.00 12.16 -18.33
CA GLY A 37 -2.78 12.95 -19.53
C GLY A 37 -3.42 14.33 -19.47
N TYR A 38 -3.15 15.13 -20.50
CA TYR A 38 -3.75 16.46 -20.71
C TYR A 38 -3.51 17.45 -19.56
N GLY A 39 -2.42 17.28 -18.79
CA GLY A 39 -2.11 18.17 -17.66
C GLY A 39 -3.02 17.98 -16.45
N ARG A 40 -3.82 16.91 -16.41
CA ARG A 40 -4.73 16.62 -15.30
C ARG A 40 -3.95 16.24 -14.04
N SER A 41 -4.29 16.89 -12.93
CA SER A 41 -3.72 16.58 -11.62
C SER A 41 -4.55 15.53 -10.91
N MET A 42 -3.87 14.68 -10.15
CA MET A 42 -4.44 13.58 -9.38
C MET A 42 -4.23 13.85 -7.89
N ASN A 43 -5.31 13.99 -7.13
CA ASN A 43 -5.26 14.00 -5.68
C ASN A 43 -5.22 12.55 -5.19
N ILE A 44 -4.22 12.21 -4.38
CA ILE A 44 -4.05 10.86 -3.85
C ILE A 44 -3.79 10.93 -2.35
N HIS A 45 -4.49 10.08 -1.60
CA HIS A 45 -4.24 9.82 -0.19
C HIS A 45 -3.92 8.35 -0.04
N CYS A 46 -2.76 8.00 0.50
CA CYS A 46 -2.37 6.62 0.76
C CYS A 46 -2.05 6.44 2.24
N GLN A 47 -2.39 5.27 2.77
CA GLN A 47 -2.17 4.93 4.17
C GLN A 47 -2.17 3.42 4.40
N SER A 48 -1.70 3.00 5.57
CA SER A 48 -1.85 1.67 6.15
C SER A 48 -2.66 1.77 7.44
N GLN A 49 -2.64 0.72 8.25
CA GLN A 49 -3.15 0.80 9.63
C GLN A 49 -2.28 1.70 10.53
N ASP A 50 -0.97 1.74 10.26
CA ASP A 50 0.04 2.32 11.15
C ASP A 50 0.63 3.63 10.62
N ASP A 51 0.57 3.85 9.30
CA ASP A 51 1.20 4.98 8.60
C ASP A 51 0.18 5.73 7.74
N ASP A 52 0.20 7.06 7.80
CA ASP A 52 -0.58 7.94 6.92
C ASP A 52 0.38 8.88 6.16
N PHE A 53 0.36 8.83 4.84
CA PHE A 53 1.22 9.66 3.98
C PHE A 53 0.59 11.03 3.65
N GLY A 54 -0.65 11.27 4.07
CA GLY A 54 -1.41 12.47 3.79
C GLY A 54 -1.85 12.58 2.33
N ILE A 55 -2.44 13.72 2.01
CA ILE A 55 -2.93 14.02 0.66
C ILE A 55 -1.80 14.66 -0.16
N LEU A 56 -1.55 14.09 -1.34
CA LEU A 56 -0.62 14.62 -2.34
C LEU A 56 -1.38 15.01 -3.60
N ILE A 57 -0.94 16.10 -4.24
CA ILE A 57 -1.41 16.50 -5.57
C ILE A 57 -0.31 16.15 -6.58
N LEU A 58 -0.57 15.18 -7.44
CA LEU A 58 0.37 14.70 -8.45
C LEU A 58 0.01 15.29 -9.82
N PRO A 59 0.84 16.19 -10.39
CA PRO A 59 0.66 16.63 -11.77
C PRO A 59 0.73 15.49 -12.77
N ASP A 60 0.24 15.71 -13.99
CA ASP A 60 0.33 14.73 -15.07
C ASP A 60 1.77 14.28 -15.32
N GLY A 61 1.99 12.97 -15.36
CA GLY A 61 3.31 12.35 -15.53
C GLY A 61 4.16 12.23 -14.27
N TYR A 62 3.73 12.78 -13.12
CA TYR A 62 4.43 12.66 -11.85
C TYR A 62 4.01 11.39 -11.08
N GLU A 63 4.80 11.02 -10.09
CA GLU A 63 4.56 9.85 -9.24
C GLU A 63 4.79 10.15 -7.76
N THR A 64 4.17 9.33 -6.91
CA THR A 64 4.53 9.18 -5.49
C THR A 64 5.11 7.80 -5.27
N GLU A 65 6.03 7.68 -4.32
CA GLU A 65 6.69 6.43 -3.97
C GLU A 65 6.99 6.31 -2.48
N TRP A 66 6.97 5.08 -1.97
CA TRP A 66 7.45 4.77 -0.63
C TRP A 66 7.95 3.33 -0.53
N ARG A 67 8.85 3.09 0.42
CA ARG A 67 9.39 1.76 0.73
C ARG A 67 8.89 1.31 2.09
N PHE A 68 8.67 0.01 2.21
CA PHE A 68 8.34 -0.62 3.49
C PHE A 68 8.91 -2.03 3.54
N SER A 69 9.03 -2.56 4.77
CA SER A 69 9.37 -3.96 5.02
C SER A 69 8.09 -4.75 5.28
N ILE A 70 7.92 -5.89 4.60
CA ILE A 70 6.79 -6.79 4.86
C ILE A 70 6.91 -7.31 6.28
N ASN A 71 5.82 -7.18 7.05
CA ASN A 71 5.80 -7.69 8.42
C ASN A 71 5.83 -9.23 8.44
N PHE A 72 6.46 -9.81 9.46
CA PHE A 72 6.56 -11.27 9.58
C PHE A 72 5.20 -11.97 9.65
N TRP A 73 4.16 -11.26 10.10
CA TRP A 73 2.80 -11.77 10.23
C TRP A 73 2.04 -11.87 8.90
N GLY A 74 2.62 -11.35 7.81
CA GLY A 74 2.02 -11.40 6.48
C GLY A 74 0.70 -10.63 6.37
N SER A 75 0.54 -9.55 7.13
CA SER A 75 -0.69 -8.76 7.18
C SER A 75 -0.53 -7.34 6.64
N THR A 76 0.61 -7.01 6.02
CA THR A 76 0.85 -5.67 5.50
C THR A 76 -0.15 -5.31 4.40
N LEU A 77 -0.81 -4.17 4.57
CA LEU A 77 -1.80 -3.59 3.67
C LEU A 77 -1.57 -2.09 3.56
N PHE A 78 -1.47 -1.59 2.33
CA PHE A 78 -1.53 -0.16 2.01
C PHE A 78 -2.64 0.06 1.00
N TYR A 79 -3.47 1.05 1.24
CA TYR A 79 -4.60 1.41 0.39
C TYR A 79 -4.55 2.90 0.08
N CYS A 80 -5.12 3.27 -1.06
CA CYS A 80 -5.14 4.63 -1.55
C CYS A 80 -6.52 5.01 -2.07
N ASP A 81 -6.90 6.26 -1.78
CA ASP A 81 -8.06 6.94 -2.35
C ASP A 81 -7.58 8.00 -3.33
N VAL A 82 -8.13 7.99 -4.54
CA VAL A 82 -7.70 8.86 -5.63
C VAL A 82 -8.88 9.63 -6.23
N GLN A 83 -8.64 10.88 -6.58
CA GLN A 83 -9.60 11.75 -7.24
C GLN A 83 -8.91 12.60 -8.32
N TRP A 84 -9.61 12.83 -9.43
CA TRP A 84 -9.18 13.76 -10.47
C TRP A 84 -10.38 14.50 -11.06
N ASP A 85 -10.15 15.61 -11.78
CA ASP A 85 -11.17 16.38 -12.50
C ASP A 85 -12.40 16.82 -11.67
N ASN A 86 -12.25 17.01 -10.36
CA ASN A 86 -13.37 17.23 -9.41
C ASN A 86 -14.46 16.15 -9.51
N SER A 87 -14.09 14.90 -9.86
CA SER A 87 -15.02 13.78 -9.90
C SER A 87 -15.70 13.61 -8.56
N LEU A 88 -17.02 13.39 -8.55
CA LEU A 88 -17.74 13.03 -7.33
C LEU A 88 -17.36 11.64 -6.81
N MET A 89 -16.66 10.85 -7.63
CA MET A 89 -16.21 9.50 -7.31
C MET A 89 -14.76 9.52 -6.83
N LEU A 90 -14.52 8.91 -5.67
CA LEU A 90 -13.21 8.51 -5.19
C LEU A 90 -12.90 7.11 -5.71
N TYR A 91 -11.70 6.91 -6.25
CA TYR A 91 -11.20 5.63 -6.70
C TYR A 91 -10.35 5.00 -5.59
N HIS A 92 -10.87 3.97 -4.95
CA HIS A 92 -10.20 3.24 -3.88
C HIS A 92 -9.47 1.99 -4.41
N PHE A 93 -8.24 1.75 -3.97
CA PHE A 93 -7.54 0.49 -4.26
C PHE A 93 -6.46 0.16 -3.24
N ASP A 94 -6.19 -1.14 -3.09
CA ASP A 94 -5.04 -1.65 -2.35
C ASP A 94 -3.77 -1.41 -3.18
N ALA A 95 -2.93 -0.45 -2.80
CA ALA A 95 -1.62 -0.21 -3.41
C ALA A 95 -0.61 -1.31 -3.05
N TYR A 96 -0.82 -2.00 -1.92
CA TYR A 96 -0.15 -3.25 -1.58
C TYR A 96 -1.05 -4.11 -0.69
N SER A 97 -1.17 -5.40 -1.00
CA SER A 97 -1.79 -6.40 -0.12
C SER A 97 -0.91 -7.64 -0.11
N THR A 98 -0.47 -8.06 1.08
CA THR A 98 0.42 -9.23 1.23
C THR A 98 -0.14 -10.47 0.50
N ASP A 99 -1.44 -10.76 0.65
CA ASP A 99 -2.09 -11.92 0.02
C ASP A 99 -2.01 -11.91 -1.52
N ARG A 100 -2.10 -10.73 -2.13
CA ARG A 100 -2.10 -10.56 -3.60
C ARG A 100 -0.67 -10.40 -4.15
N ASP A 101 0.16 -9.66 -3.43
CA ASP A 101 1.36 -9.04 -4.00
C ASP A 101 2.66 -9.77 -3.67
N LEU A 102 2.65 -10.71 -2.72
CA LEU A 102 3.83 -11.51 -2.39
C LEU A 102 4.47 -12.19 -3.61
N GLU A 103 3.65 -12.60 -4.59
CA GLU A 103 4.14 -13.15 -5.86
C GLU A 103 4.10 -12.14 -7.00
N ARG A 104 3.13 -11.23 -7.03
CA ARG A 104 2.90 -10.33 -8.16
C ARG A 104 3.95 -9.22 -8.25
N CYS A 105 4.36 -8.64 -7.12
CA CYS A 105 5.33 -7.54 -7.07
C CYS A 105 6.26 -7.64 -5.86
N GLN A 106 7.15 -8.62 -5.89
CA GLN A 106 8.10 -8.95 -4.80
C GLN A 106 9.00 -7.80 -4.35
N THR A 107 9.37 -6.91 -5.26
CA THR A 107 10.30 -5.81 -4.97
C THR A 107 9.75 -4.44 -5.37
N GLU A 108 8.89 -4.40 -6.39
CA GLU A 108 8.36 -3.14 -6.90
C GLU A 108 6.90 -3.29 -7.36
N CYS A 109 5.99 -2.67 -6.63
CA CYS A 109 4.58 -2.59 -6.98
C CYS A 109 4.32 -1.28 -7.71
N ARG A 110 4.19 -1.36 -9.04
CA ARG A 110 3.96 -0.19 -9.88
C ARG A 110 2.50 -0.09 -10.30
N TRP A 111 1.96 1.11 -10.18
CA TRP A 111 0.60 1.46 -10.51
C TRP A 111 0.56 2.67 -11.44
N MET A 112 -0.45 2.73 -12.30
CA MET A 112 -0.77 3.95 -13.02
C MET A 112 -2.28 4.08 -13.23
N ILE A 113 -2.77 5.32 -13.22
CA ILE A 113 -4.14 5.63 -13.61
C ILE A 113 -4.10 6.32 -14.97
N THR A 114 -4.84 5.77 -15.91
CA THR A 114 -4.83 6.14 -17.34
C THR A 114 -5.95 7.14 -17.67
N PRO A 115 -5.95 7.75 -18.88
CA PRO A 115 -6.92 8.79 -19.22
C PRO A 115 -8.38 8.37 -19.10
N GLU A 116 -8.66 7.08 -19.25
CA GLU A 116 -9.98 6.44 -19.12
C GLU A 116 -10.41 6.24 -17.66
N GLY A 117 -9.56 6.59 -16.69
CA GLY A 117 -9.80 6.36 -15.26
C GLY A 117 -9.55 4.91 -14.83
N MET A 118 -8.87 4.11 -15.64
CA MET A 118 -8.56 2.72 -15.33
C MET A 118 -7.24 2.61 -14.56
N LEU A 119 -7.26 1.82 -13.48
CA LEU A 119 -6.06 1.42 -12.75
C LEU A 119 -5.36 0.26 -13.44
N TYR A 120 -4.07 0.45 -13.70
CA TYR A 120 -3.17 -0.60 -14.15
C TYR A 120 -2.15 -0.93 -13.07
N GLY A 121 -1.91 -2.22 -12.86
CA GLY A 121 -0.86 -2.74 -12.00
C GLY A 121 0.16 -3.51 -12.81
N TYR A 122 1.45 -3.27 -12.59
CA TYR A 122 2.50 -4.07 -13.22
C TYR A 122 2.67 -5.41 -12.48
N ASN A 123 2.60 -6.50 -13.22
CA ASN A 123 2.86 -7.84 -12.73
C ASN A 123 4.34 -8.19 -12.97
N GLN A 124 5.16 -8.15 -11.92
CA GLN A 124 6.58 -8.46 -12.03
C GLN A 124 6.83 -9.93 -12.40
N LYS A 125 5.95 -10.85 -11.97
CA LYS A 125 6.08 -12.29 -12.24
C LYS A 125 6.00 -12.61 -13.73
N TYR A 126 5.11 -11.91 -14.45
CA TYR A 126 4.86 -12.15 -15.87
C TYR A 126 5.42 -11.06 -16.79
N GLY A 127 5.80 -9.90 -16.25
CA GLY A 127 6.44 -8.82 -17.01
C GLY A 127 5.46 -7.96 -17.82
N ASN A 128 4.19 -7.87 -17.42
CA ASN A 128 3.13 -7.19 -18.16
C ASN A 128 2.31 -6.25 -17.25
N TRP A 129 1.60 -5.31 -17.87
CA TRP A 129 0.61 -4.47 -17.20
C TRP A 129 -0.77 -5.12 -17.28
N GLU A 130 -1.51 -5.09 -16.18
CA GLU A 130 -2.83 -5.69 -16.04
C GLU A 130 -3.83 -4.62 -15.59
N ILE A 131 -5.05 -4.67 -16.12
CA ILE A 131 -6.16 -3.85 -15.60
C ILE A 131 -6.57 -4.44 -14.25
N MET A 132 -6.64 -3.60 -13.23
CA MET A 132 -6.88 -4.02 -11.86
C MET A 132 -8.32 -3.69 -11.50
N SER A 133 -9.15 -4.71 -11.33
CA SER A 133 -10.55 -4.55 -10.96
C SER A 133 -10.68 -4.09 -9.51
N ASN A 134 -11.65 -3.20 -9.28
CA ASN A 134 -12.03 -2.75 -7.95
C ASN A 134 -12.38 -3.96 -7.09
N LYS A 135 -11.82 -4.06 -5.89
CA LYS A 135 -12.60 -4.67 -4.81
C LYS A 135 -13.63 -3.62 -4.42
N GLU A 136 -14.88 -3.86 -4.75
CA GLU A 136 -15.97 -3.12 -4.11
C GLU A 136 -15.79 -3.30 -2.60
N SER A 137 -15.55 -2.20 -1.91
CA SER A 137 -15.48 -2.11 -0.45
C SER A 137 -16.77 -2.59 0.20
#